data_AF-A0A433Q6C0-F1
#
_entry.id   AF-A0A433Q6C0-F1
#
_cell.length_a   1.000
_cell.length_b   1.000
_cell.length_c   1.000
_cell.angle_alpha   90.00
_cell.angle_beta   90.00
_cell.angle_gamma   90.00
#
_symmetry.space_group_name_H-M   'P 1'
#
loop_
_entity.id
_entity.type
_entity.pdbx_description
1 polymer ?
#
loop_
_entity_poly.entity_id
_entity_poly.type
_entity_poly.pdbx_seq_one_letter_code
_entity_poly.pdbx_strand_id
1 'polypeptide(L)'
;MEKASEMTQVHSYLSHNKPYGSLSQASRSDISFADLESNASSSSSSSSTRRNYKTLLTQHLLTVPFILACTVIFASFLQLESSTRGVVCTYLLVVGLFGWALAFLMRRPTYFLLDRVFALPHEFSAIVTLVLAGVVEEVCRLACVRLFVSPASNSGVLLQAYFLGLGWSLSESVYFIVQNLLLIRPYRTAVFLDVRSVESRKQLAEILGSDLSEITPWWGVFWRFSSVMMHIGLSLCVAYKCVLVWPAALVHAVLYVVWGEYLSVFGIPATSYVTLLVSMTIFLIGLALFGEIV
;
A
#
# COMPACT_ATOMS: atom_id res chain seq x y z
N MET A 1 8.54 21.14 -54.19
CA MET A 1 7.50 21.75 -53.34
C MET A 1 6.48 20.67 -53.02
N GLU A 2 6.88 19.74 -52.15
CA GLU A 2 6.16 18.50 -51.89
C GLU A 2 6.59 18.03 -50.50
N LYS A 3 5.86 18.51 -49.47
CA LYS A 3 5.85 18.02 -48.08
C LYS A 3 4.95 18.92 -47.22
N ALA A 4 3.65 18.83 -47.48
CA ALA A 4 2.61 19.40 -46.62
C ALA A 4 1.26 18.71 -46.91
N SER A 5 1.15 17.41 -46.61
CA SER A 5 -0.13 16.68 -46.68
C SER A 5 -0.14 15.38 -45.85
N GLU A 6 0.46 15.39 -44.66
CA GLU A 6 0.40 14.26 -43.71
C GLU A 6 0.31 14.75 -42.26
N MET A 7 -0.62 15.68 -42.00
CA MET A 7 -0.94 16.12 -40.63
C MET A 7 -2.42 16.46 -40.47
N THR A 8 -3.29 15.58 -40.98
CA THR A 8 -4.75 15.67 -40.78
C THR A 8 -5.37 14.28 -40.69
N GLN A 9 -4.82 13.42 -39.82
CA GLN A 9 -5.43 12.12 -39.53
C GLN A 9 -5.16 11.62 -38.09
N VAL A 10 -5.22 12.53 -37.10
CA VAL A 10 -5.25 12.18 -35.66
C VAL A 10 -6.34 12.99 -34.93
N HIS A 11 -7.48 13.20 -35.57
CA HIS A 11 -8.63 13.89 -34.96
C HIS A 11 -9.96 13.11 -35.07
N SER A 12 -9.90 11.79 -35.25
CA SER A 12 -11.10 10.93 -35.38
C SER A 12 -11.17 9.76 -34.39
N TYR A 13 -10.64 9.92 -33.18
CA TYR A 13 -10.83 8.94 -32.09
C TYR A 13 -11.39 9.53 -30.78
N LEU A 14 -11.92 10.76 -30.83
CA LEU A 14 -12.62 11.42 -29.71
C LEU A 14 -14.01 11.96 -30.11
N SER A 15 -14.79 11.15 -30.84
CA SER A 15 -16.18 11.49 -31.20
C SER A 15 -17.19 10.36 -30.96
N HIS A 16 -17.04 9.62 -29.86
CA HIS A 16 -18.10 8.75 -29.32
C HIS A 16 -18.53 9.19 -27.91
N ASN A 17 -18.85 10.48 -27.79
CA ASN A 17 -19.87 10.91 -26.84
C ASN A 17 -21.24 10.59 -27.45
N LYS A 18 -21.89 9.52 -26.99
CA LYS A 18 -23.32 9.33 -27.23
C LYS A 18 -24.07 10.45 -26.49
N PRO A 19 -24.89 11.26 -27.18
CA PRO A 19 -25.78 12.18 -26.49
C PRO A 19 -26.82 11.38 -25.69
N TYR A 20 -27.12 11.84 -24.47
CA TYR A 20 -28.28 11.42 -23.70
C TYR A 20 -29.52 11.63 -24.58
N GLY A 21 -30.00 10.55 -25.17
CA GLY A 21 -31.27 10.50 -25.88
C GLY A 21 -32.40 10.66 -24.88
N SER A 22 -33.23 11.67 -25.12
CA SER A 22 -34.58 11.81 -24.58
C SER A 22 -35.31 10.46 -24.63
N LEU A 23 -35.63 9.91 -23.46
CA LEU A 23 -36.52 8.76 -23.32
C LEU A 23 -37.92 9.18 -23.80
N SER A 24 -38.16 8.93 -25.09
CA SER A 24 -39.48 8.86 -25.69
C SER A 24 -40.27 7.77 -24.98
N GLN A 25 -41.45 8.15 -24.46
CA GLN A 25 -42.52 7.24 -24.09
C GLN A 25 -42.90 6.39 -25.31
N ALA A 26 -42.39 5.17 -25.39
CA ALA A 26 -42.85 4.19 -26.35
C ALA A 26 -42.89 2.80 -25.71
N SER A 27 -44.12 2.26 -25.66
CA SER A 27 -44.48 0.84 -25.51
C SER A 27 -44.02 0.11 -24.25
N ARG A 28 -44.75 0.35 -23.15
CA ARG A 28 -45.03 -0.70 -22.16
C ARG A 28 -45.98 -1.71 -22.80
N SER A 29 -45.43 -2.81 -23.31
CA SER A 29 -46.19 -4.00 -23.67
C SER A 29 -45.51 -5.20 -23.00
N ASP A 30 -46.17 -5.70 -21.96
CA ASP A 30 -46.21 -7.10 -21.53
C ASP A 30 -44.88 -7.88 -21.54
N ILE A 31 -44.01 -7.56 -20.58
CA ILE A 31 -43.05 -8.56 -20.09
C ILE A 31 -43.74 -9.25 -18.91
N SER A 32 -44.17 -10.49 -19.11
CA SER A 32 -44.79 -11.27 -18.05
C SER A 32 -43.75 -11.62 -16.99
N PHE A 33 -44.16 -11.65 -15.72
CA PHE A 33 -43.29 -12.04 -14.60
C PHE A 33 -42.68 -13.45 -14.79
N ALA A 34 -43.36 -14.31 -15.56
CA ALA A 34 -42.89 -15.65 -15.91
C ALA A 34 -41.69 -15.65 -16.88
N ASP A 35 -41.55 -14.64 -17.73
CA ASP A 35 -40.41 -14.50 -18.66
C ASP A 35 -39.14 -13.98 -17.97
N LEU A 36 -39.29 -13.36 -16.78
CA LEU A 36 -38.17 -12.98 -15.92
C LEU A 36 -37.67 -14.18 -15.09
N GLU A 37 -38.54 -15.10 -14.68
CA GLU A 37 -38.14 -16.32 -13.96
C GLU A 37 -37.54 -17.40 -14.87
N SER A 38 -37.98 -17.50 -16.13
CA SER A 38 -37.41 -18.45 -17.11
C SER A 38 -36.01 -18.06 -17.61
N ASN A 39 -35.71 -16.76 -17.67
CA ASN A 39 -34.37 -16.26 -17.98
C ASN A 39 -33.43 -16.27 -16.76
N ALA A 40 -33.96 -16.32 -15.54
CA ALA A 40 -33.14 -16.46 -14.32
C ALA A 40 -32.67 -17.90 -14.06
N SER A 41 -33.34 -18.89 -14.66
CA SER A 41 -33.09 -20.33 -14.43
C SER A 41 -32.18 -20.99 -15.47
N SER A 42 -31.82 -20.29 -16.55
CA SER A 42 -30.97 -20.81 -17.64
C SER A 42 -29.54 -20.23 -17.69
N SER A 43 -29.16 -19.33 -16.78
CA SER A 43 -27.78 -18.88 -16.62
C SER A 43 -27.03 -19.67 -15.52
N SER A 44 -26.98 -20.99 -15.66
CA SER A 44 -26.03 -21.83 -14.92
C SER A 44 -24.70 -21.86 -15.70
N SER A 45 -23.69 -21.12 -15.22
CA SER A 45 -22.23 -21.41 -15.37
C SER A 45 -21.29 -20.20 -15.28
N SER A 46 -21.60 -19.16 -14.51
CA SER A 46 -20.53 -18.30 -13.96
C SER A 46 -20.62 -18.31 -12.44
N SER A 47 -20.11 -19.39 -11.85
CA SER A 47 -19.76 -19.48 -10.43
C SER A 47 -18.58 -18.55 -10.13
N SER A 48 -18.77 -17.23 -10.30
CA SER A 48 -17.89 -16.23 -9.74
C SER A 48 -17.99 -16.38 -8.22
N THR A 49 -16.96 -16.97 -7.63
CA THR A 49 -16.96 -17.49 -6.26
C THR A 49 -16.99 -16.31 -5.30
N ARG A 50 -18.21 -15.86 -4.94
CA ARG A 50 -18.46 -14.81 -3.95
C ARG A 50 -17.93 -15.31 -2.60
N ARG A 51 -16.66 -15.02 -2.27
CA ARG A 51 -16.08 -15.38 -0.96
C ARG A 51 -17.03 -14.89 0.13
N ASN A 52 -17.45 -15.81 0.97
CA ASN A 52 -18.30 -15.53 2.12
C ASN A 52 -17.55 -14.59 3.07
N TYR A 53 -18.23 -13.62 3.70
CA TYR A 53 -17.66 -12.78 4.76
C TYR A 53 -16.84 -13.60 5.77
N LYS A 54 -17.33 -14.81 6.09
CA LYS A 54 -16.63 -15.77 6.95
C LYS A 54 -15.24 -16.13 6.42
N THR A 55 -15.09 -16.38 5.12
CA THR A 55 -13.80 -16.70 4.50
C THR A 55 -12.82 -15.53 4.61
N LEU A 56 -13.24 -14.31 4.27
CA LEU A 56 -12.39 -13.12 4.40
C LEU A 56 -12.01 -12.82 5.85
N LEU A 57 -12.96 -12.97 6.78
CA LEU A 57 -12.70 -12.81 8.21
C LEU A 57 -11.73 -13.87 8.72
N THR A 58 -11.93 -15.16 8.40
CA THR A 58 -11.04 -16.25 8.81
C THR A 58 -9.64 -16.04 8.25
N GLN A 59 -9.52 -15.65 6.99
CA GLN A 59 -8.25 -15.32 6.35
C GLN A 59 -7.54 -14.17 7.08
N HIS A 60 -8.28 -13.10 7.41
CA HIS A 60 -7.71 -11.96 8.13
C HIS A 60 -7.27 -12.35 9.55
N LEU A 61 -8.13 -13.02 10.31
CA LEU A 61 -7.84 -13.54 11.65
C LEU A 61 -6.62 -14.48 11.64
N LEU A 62 -6.41 -15.23 10.56
CA LEU A 62 -5.23 -16.08 10.41
C LEU A 62 -3.97 -15.24 10.13
N THR A 63 -4.03 -14.20 9.29
CA THR A 63 -2.84 -13.40 8.94
C THR A 63 -2.38 -12.40 9.99
N VAL A 64 -3.28 -11.82 10.79
CA VAL A 64 -2.92 -10.87 11.86
C VAL A 64 -1.87 -11.43 12.82
N PRO A 65 -2.00 -12.64 13.40
CA PRO A 65 -0.97 -13.18 14.29
C PRO A 65 0.36 -13.40 13.57
N PHE A 66 0.38 -13.74 12.28
CA PHE A 66 1.64 -13.82 11.52
C PHE A 66 2.30 -12.45 11.35
N ILE A 67 1.54 -11.39 11.05
CA ILE A 67 2.08 -10.03 10.92
C ILE A 67 2.67 -9.56 12.27
N LEU A 68 1.95 -9.81 13.37
CA LEU A 68 2.42 -9.50 14.71
C LEU A 68 3.64 -10.33 15.08
N ALA A 69 3.63 -11.64 14.78
CA ALA A 69 4.76 -12.53 15.01
C ALA A 69 6.00 -12.09 14.23
N CYS A 70 5.86 -11.61 12.99
CA CYS A 70 6.99 -11.04 12.23
C CYS A 70 7.62 -9.88 13.01
N THR A 71 6.80 -8.94 13.48
CA THR A 71 7.29 -7.80 14.26
C THR A 71 7.98 -8.24 15.56
N VAL A 72 7.42 -9.24 16.25
CA VAL A 72 8.02 -9.82 17.46
C VAL A 72 9.35 -10.51 17.15
N ILE A 73 9.45 -11.28 16.07
CA ILE A 73 10.71 -11.94 15.64
C ILE A 73 11.80 -10.90 15.41
N PHE A 74 11.51 -9.84 14.67
CA PHE A 74 12.47 -8.75 14.45
C PHE A 74 12.79 -7.99 15.74
N ALA A 75 11.82 -7.80 16.64
CA ALA A 75 12.09 -7.21 17.95
C ALA A 75 13.04 -8.08 18.79
N SER A 76 12.84 -9.40 18.79
CA SER A 76 13.65 -10.35 19.55
C SER A 76 15.06 -10.52 19.02
N PHE A 77 15.29 -10.32 17.71
CA PHE A 77 16.59 -10.54 17.06
C PHE A 77 17.75 -9.76 17.69
N LEU A 78 17.50 -8.53 18.21
CA LEU A 78 18.53 -7.68 18.83
C LEU A 78 18.29 -7.37 20.33
N GLN A 79 17.27 -7.97 20.97
CA GLN A 79 17.00 -7.77 22.40
C GLN A 79 17.82 -8.67 23.34
N LEU A 80 18.65 -9.58 22.81
CA LEU A 80 19.38 -10.57 23.62
C LEU A 80 20.52 -10.00 24.47
N GLU A 81 20.82 -8.70 24.39
CA GLU A 81 21.87 -8.09 25.22
C GLU A 81 21.39 -6.87 26.04
N SER A 82 21.37 -7.08 27.36
CA SER A 82 21.43 -6.10 28.46
C SER A 82 20.17 -5.31 28.85
N SER A 83 19.93 -5.23 30.17
CA SER A 83 18.75 -4.60 30.78
C SER A 83 18.73 -3.07 30.70
N THR A 84 19.88 -2.42 30.53
CA THR A 84 19.98 -0.95 30.41
C THR A 84 19.74 -0.46 28.98
N ARG A 85 19.96 -1.32 27.97
CA ARG A 85 19.64 -1.01 26.56
C ARG A 85 18.12 -0.98 26.32
N GLY A 86 17.33 -1.70 27.12
CA GLY A 86 15.88 -1.83 26.94
C GLY A 86 15.09 -0.50 26.97
N VAL A 87 15.46 0.43 27.86
CA VAL A 87 14.75 1.72 27.99
C VAL A 87 14.97 2.60 26.76
N VAL A 88 16.22 2.71 26.29
CA VAL A 88 16.58 3.48 25.08
C VAL A 88 15.90 2.90 23.84
N CYS A 89 15.88 1.57 23.72
CA CYS A 89 15.23 0.87 22.61
C CYS A 89 13.72 1.10 22.57
N THR A 90 13.05 1.07 23.73
CA THR A 90 11.60 1.32 23.83
C THR A 90 11.24 2.76 23.46
N TYR A 91 12.04 3.72 23.93
CA TYR A 91 11.84 5.13 23.57
C TYR A 91 11.92 5.36 22.06
N LEU A 92 12.94 4.80 21.39
CA LEU A 92 13.11 4.97 19.95
C LEU A 92 12.05 4.25 19.11
N LEU A 93 11.52 3.14 19.61
CA LEU A 93 10.36 2.49 19.02
C LEU A 93 9.15 3.45 19.01
N VAL A 94 8.89 4.14 20.13
CA VAL A 94 7.82 5.15 20.22
C VAL A 94 8.09 6.34 19.29
N VAL A 95 9.32 6.84 19.23
CA VAL A 95 9.71 7.90 18.28
C VAL A 95 9.45 7.45 16.84
N GLY A 96 9.78 6.21 16.47
CA GLY A 96 9.52 5.65 15.14
C GLY A 96 8.03 5.59 14.82
N LEU A 97 7.20 5.18 15.79
CA LEU A 97 5.74 5.17 15.64
C LEU A 97 5.19 6.57 15.32
N PHE A 98 5.62 7.59 16.07
CA PHE A 98 5.19 8.99 15.87
C PHE A 98 5.74 9.59 14.58
N GLY A 99 6.99 9.29 14.22
CA GLY A 99 7.61 9.74 12.97
C GLY A 99 6.82 9.27 11.75
N TRP A 100 6.48 7.98 11.70
CA TRP A 100 5.62 7.44 10.65
C TRP A 100 4.24 8.11 10.62
N ALA A 101 3.60 8.27 11.79
CA ALA A 101 2.27 8.88 11.87
C ALA A 101 2.27 10.33 11.37
N LEU A 102 3.29 11.11 11.72
CA LEU A 102 3.45 12.49 11.25
C LEU A 102 3.62 12.55 9.73
N ALA A 103 4.49 11.70 9.17
CA ALA A 103 4.69 11.62 7.73
C ALA A 103 3.41 11.16 7.00
N PHE A 104 2.69 10.20 7.56
CA PHE A 104 1.42 9.71 7.03
C PHE A 104 0.34 10.80 6.99
N LEU A 105 0.26 11.64 8.04
CA LEU A 105 -0.68 12.77 8.11
C LEU A 105 -0.48 13.78 6.97
N MET A 106 0.74 13.92 6.45
CA MET A 106 1.04 14.86 5.35
C MET A 106 0.53 14.37 3.98
N ARG A 107 0.16 13.10 3.82
CA ARG A 107 -0.29 12.56 2.52
C ARG A 107 -1.58 13.21 2.03
N ARG A 108 -2.58 13.35 2.89
CA ARG A 108 -3.89 13.95 2.52
C ARG A 108 -3.79 15.44 2.18
N PRO A 109 -3.12 16.28 2.99
CA PRO A 109 -2.83 17.66 2.62
C PRO A 109 -2.09 17.75 1.29
N THR A 110 -1.08 16.90 1.07
CA THR A 110 -0.32 16.89 -0.20
C THR A 110 -1.23 16.60 -1.39
N TYR A 111 -2.06 15.54 -1.32
CA TYR A 111 -3.03 15.23 -2.36
C TYR A 111 -4.01 16.38 -2.59
N PHE A 112 -4.57 16.94 -1.52
CA PHE A 112 -5.50 18.07 -1.61
C PHE A 112 -4.87 19.29 -2.28
N LEU A 113 -3.63 19.62 -1.95
CA LEU A 113 -2.91 20.74 -2.58
C LEU A 113 -2.71 20.48 -4.08
N LEU A 114 -2.27 19.29 -4.46
CA LEU A 114 -2.06 18.91 -5.86
C LEU A 114 -3.38 18.94 -6.66
N ASP A 115 -4.43 18.36 -6.09
CA ASP A 115 -5.75 18.23 -6.71
C ASP A 115 -6.50 19.57 -6.80
N ARG A 116 -6.52 20.34 -5.70
CA ARG A 116 -7.40 21.52 -5.57
C ARG A 116 -6.70 22.84 -5.76
N VAL A 117 -5.43 22.96 -5.39
CA VAL A 117 -4.70 24.21 -5.50
C VAL A 117 -3.94 24.27 -6.82
N PHE A 118 -3.27 23.19 -7.20
CA PHE A 118 -2.54 23.11 -8.47
C PHE A 118 -3.39 22.58 -9.63
N ALA A 119 -4.63 22.14 -9.37
CA ALA A 119 -5.58 21.65 -10.36
C ALA A 119 -5.00 20.59 -11.31
N LEU A 120 -4.13 19.72 -10.77
CA LEU A 120 -3.53 18.64 -11.53
C LEU A 120 -4.56 17.52 -11.77
N PRO A 121 -4.47 16.77 -12.90
CA PRO A 121 -5.33 15.62 -13.15
C PRO A 121 -5.29 14.61 -11.99
N HIS A 122 -6.43 14.00 -11.64
CA HIS A 122 -6.54 13.11 -10.47
C HIS A 122 -5.49 11.99 -10.45
N GLU A 123 -5.26 11.31 -11.58
CA GLU A 123 -4.25 10.25 -11.72
C GLU A 123 -2.84 10.79 -11.44
N PHE A 124 -2.50 11.95 -11.99
CA PHE A 124 -1.20 12.57 -11.78
C PHE A 124 -1.03 13.04 -10.32
N SER A 125 -2.08 13.61 -9.72
CA SER A 125 -2.10 13.99 -8.30
C SER A 125 -1.87 12.78 -7.38
N ALA A 126 -2.45 11.62 -7.70
CA ALA A 126 -2.25 10.38 -6.95
C ALA A 126 -0.80 9.92 -7.01
N ILE A 127 -0.23 9.79 -8.20
CA ILE A 127 1.16 9.35 -8.42
C ILE A 127 2.15 10.31 -7.73
N VAL A 128 1.99 11.61 -7.92
CA VAL A 128 2.88 12.61 -7.29
C VAL A 128 2.75 12.58 -5.76
N THR A 129 1.54 12.36 -5.23
CA THR A 129 1.35 12.16 -3.79
C THR A 129 2.11 10.94 -3.26
N LEU A 130 2.09 9.82 -3.99
CA LEU A 130 2.83 8.61 -3.60
C LEU A 130 4.35 8.86 -3.60
N VAL A 131 4.86 9.55 -4.62
CA VAL A 131 6.27 9.92 -4.70
C VAL A 131 6.65 10.83 -3.53
N LEU A 132 5.88 11.89 -3.30
CA LEU A 132 6.13 12.83 -2.20
C LEU A 132 5.99 12.17 -0.82
N ALA A 133 5.10 11.18 -0.66
CA ALA A 133 4.97 10.43 0.58
C ALA A 133 6.27 9.69 0.93
N GLY A 134 6.92 9.04 -0.04
CA GLY A 134 8.22 8.40 0.15
C GLY A 134 9.30 9.40 0.57
N VAL A 135 9.35 10.56 -0.07
CA VAL A 135 10.30 11.63 0.28
C VAL A 135 10.05 12.18 1.68
N VAL A 136 8.79 12.51 2.01
CA VAL A 136 8.41 13.06 3.32
C VAL A 136 8.72 12.07 4.44
N GLU A 137 8.48 10.78 4.23
CA GLU A 137 8.84 9.76 5.21
C GLU A 137 10.33 9.71 5.49
N GLU A 138 11.17 9.72 4.45
CA GLU A 138 12.62 9.63 4.65
C GLU A 138 13.22 10.94 5.21
N VAL A 139 12.67 12.10 4.86
CA VAL A 139 13.03 13.38 5.51
C VAL A 139 12.65 13.37 6.99
N CYS A 140 11.45 12.87 7.32
CA CYS A 140 11.02 12.71 8.70
C CYS A 140 11.92 11.71 9.45
N ARG A 141 12.30 10.59 8.81
CA ARG A 141 13.23 9.60 9.36
C ARG A 141 14.59 10.22 9.65
N LEU A 142 15.13 11.00 8.71
CA LEU A 142 16.38 11.74 8.91
C LEU A 142 16.28 12.70 10.10
N ALA A 143 15.19 13.44 10.24
CA ALA A 143 14.97 14.31 11.39
C ALA A 143 14.97 13.51 12.70
N CYS A 144 14.25 12.39 12.77
CA CYS A 144 14.24 11.51 13.93
C CYS A 144 15.64 10.96 14.26
N VAL A 145 16.39 10.50 13.25
CA VAL A 145 17.77 10.03 13.42
C VAL A 145 18.65 11.13 13.99
N ARG A 146 18.59 12.35 13.43
CA ARG A 146 19.43 13.48 13.86
C ARG A 146 19.13 13.97 15.27
N LEU A 147 17.88 13.89 15.69
CA LEU A 147 17.42 14.42 16.98
C LEU A 147 17.55 13.40 18.11
N PHE A 148 17.38 12.10 17.82
CA PHE A 148 17.18 11.09 18.86
C PHE A 148 18.22 9.95 18.84
N VAL A 149 18.98 9.76 17.76
CA VAL A 149 20.03 8.72 17.71
C VAL A 149 21.37 9.32 18.17
N SER A 150 21.90 8.78 19.26
CA SER A 150 23.16 9.25 19.86
C SER A 150 24.38 8.51 19.27
N PRO A 151 25.43 9.24 18.83
CA PRO A 151 26.61 8.66 18.19
C PRO A 151 27.64 8.06 19.16
N ALA A 152 27.23 7.64 20.36
CA ALA A 152 28.15 7.20 21.41
C ALA A 152 29.02 5.98 21.03
N SER A 153 28.52 5.07 20.19
CA SER A 153 29.27 3.94 19.61
C SER A 153 28.58 3.39 18.37
N ASN A 154 29.31 2.73 17.46
CA ASN A 154 28.72 2.13 16.25
C ASN A 154 27.62 1.10 16.56
N SER A 155 27.88 0.17 17.48
CA SER A 155 26.88 -0.82 17.92
C SER A 155 25.67 -0.15 18.60
N GLY A 156 25.91 0.95 19.32
CA GLY A 156 24.83 1.77 19.89
C GLY A 156 23.97 2.45 18.83
N VAL A 157 24.56 3.00 17.77
CA VAL A 157 23.84 3.63 16.65
C VAL A 157 23.04 2.60 15.87
N LEU A 158 23.63 1.45 15.57
CA LEU A 158 22.96 0.31 14.92
C LEU A 158 21.66 -0.05 15.67
N LEU A 159 21.77 -0.33 16.98
CA LEU A 159 20.64 -0.74 17.79
C LEU A 159 19.55 0.33 17.85
N GLN A 160 19.94 1.59 18.06
CA GLN A 160 19.02 2.72 18.10
C GLN A 160 18.26 2.90 16.76
N ALA A 161 18.98 2.88 15.63
CA ALA A 161 18.40 3.01 14.31
C ALA A 161 17.51 1.81 13.94
N TYR A 162 17.89 0.60 14.37
CA TYR A 162 17.08 -0.59 14.21
C TYR A 162 15.72 -0.45 14.90
N PHE A 163 15.70 -0.05 16.18
CA PHE A 163 14.45 0.14 16.92
C PHE A 163 13.60 1.29 16.38
N LEU A 164 14.23 2.36 15.88
CA LEU A 164 13.53 3.43 15.18
C LEU A 164 12.81 2.90 13.92
N GLY A 165 13.51 2.10 13.09
CA GLY A 165 12.93 1.45 11.91
C GLY A 165 11.83 0.44 12.25
N LEU A 166 12.02 -0.33 13.32
CA LEU A 166 11.02 -1.26 13.83
C LEU A 166 9.75 -0.53 14.27
N GLY A 167 9.88 0.57 15.01
CA GLY A 167 8.75 1.45 15.37
C GLY A 167 8.01 1.96 14.14
N TRP A 168 8.73 2.38 13.11
CA TRP A 168 8.15 2.79 11.83
C TRP A 168 7.27 1.69 11.22
N SER A 169 7.82 0.48 11.11
CA SER A 169 7.13 -0.68 10.52
C SER A 169 5.96 -1.19 11.36
N LEU A 170 6.03 -1.06 12.68
CA LEU A 170 4.95 -1.45 13.59
C LEU A 170 3.74 -0.53 13.39
N SER A 171 3.97 0.78 13.28
CA SER A 171 2.92 1.78 12.97
C SER A 171 2.20 1.43 11.67
N GLU A 172 2.95 1.15 10.61
CA GLU A 172 2.39 0.80 9.31
C GLU A 172 1.60 -0.53 9.37
N SER A 173 2.12 -1.52 10.11
CA SER A 173 1.47 -2.82 10.29
C SER A 173 0.15 -2.69 11.04
N VAL A 174 0.10 -1.90 12.11
CA VAL A 174 -1.13 -1.62 12.86
C VAL A 174 -2.14 -0.89 11.97
N TYR A 175 -1.70 0.13 11.23
CA TYR A 175 -2.56 0.84 10.29
C TYR A 175 -3.18 -0.12 9.26
N PHE A 176 -2.37 -1.01 8.68
CA PHE A 176 -2.84 -1.99 7.71
C PHE A 176 -3.86 -2.98 8.32
N ILE A 177 -3.61 -3.47 9.53
CA ILE A 177 -4.55 -4.35 10.23
C ILE A 177 -5.90 -3.64 10.43
N VAL A 178 -5.87 -2.40 10.96
CA VAL A 178 -7.09 -1.60 11.18
C VAL A 178 -7.81 -1.31 9.86
N GLN A 179 -7.07 -0.92 8.82
CA GLN A 179 -7.64 -0.66 7.50
C GLN A 179 -8.35 -1.89 6.94
N ASN A 180 -7.73 -3.07 7.00
CA ASN A 180 -8.37 -4.31 6.53
C ASN A 180 -9.60 -4.69 7.34
N LEU A 181 -9.57 -4.53 8.68
CA LEU A 181 -10.75 -4.75 9.52
C LEU A 181 -11.91 -3.84 9.13
N LEU A 182 -11.61 -2.57 8.84
CA LEU A 182 -12.62 -1.59 8.39
C LEU A 182 -13.15 -1.94 7.00
N LEU A 183 -12.31 -2.43 6.08
CA LEU A 183 -12.71 -2.88 4.74
C LEU A 183 -13.59 -4.13 4.76
N ILE A 184 -13.43 -5.01 5.75
CA ILE A 184 -14.27 -6.21 5.93
C ILE A 184 -15.67 -5.84 6.48
N ARG A 185 -15.80 -4.73 7.22
CA ARG A 185 -17.07 -4.32 7.86
C ARG A 185 -18.24 -4.14 6.87
N PRO A 186 -18.08 -3.49 5.70
CA PRO A 186 -19.12 -3.45 4.66
C PRO A 186 -19.56 -4.82 4.16
N TYR A 187 -18.71 -5.85 4.14
CA TYR A 187 -19.12 -7.21 3.74
C TYR A 187 -20.06 -7.87 4.76
N ARG A 188 -20.00 -7.45 6.03
CA ARG A 188 -20.98 -7.82 7.05
C ARG A 188 -22.31 -7.10 6.82
N THR A 189 -22.28 -5.83 6.42
CA THR A 189 -23.46 -4.96 6.28
C THR A 189 -24.16 -5.10 4.93
N ALA A 190 -23.44 -5.44 3.86
CA ALA A 190 -23.95 -5.66 2.51
C ALA A 190 -24.76 -6.96 2.37
N VAL A 191 -24.88 -7.76 3.44
CA VAL A 191 -25.90 -8.79 3.57
C VAL A 191 -27.30 -8.16 3.66
N PHE A 192 -27.40 -6.89 4.05
CA PHE A 192 -28.70 -6.25 4.26
C PHE A 192 -29.09 -5.21 3.19
N LEU A 193 -28.29 -4.20 2.83
CA LEU A 193 -28.73 -3.17 1.89
C LEU A 193 -27.54 -2.49 1.18
N ASP A 194 -27.72 -2.12 -0.10
CA ASP A 194 -27.06 -1.02 -0.83
C ASP A 194 -26.19 -1.38 -2.06
N VAL A 195 -26.66 -0.87 -3.22
CA VAL A 195 -26.04 -0.86 -4.57
C VAL A 195 -24.64 -0.23 -4.53
N ARG A 196 -24.40 0.70 -3.60
CA ARG A 196 -23.11 1.37 -3.39
C ARG A 196 -21.98 0.41 -2.99
N SER A 197 -22.31 -0.68 -2.29
CA SER A 197 -21.35 -1.72 -1.90
C SER A 197 -20.94 -2.63 -3.06
N VAL A 198 -21.73 -2.67 -4.13
CA VAL A 198 -21.45 -3.44 -5.35
C VAL A 198 -20.56 -2.63 -6.28
N GLU A 199 -20.84 -1.33 -6.43
CA GLU A 199 -20.03 -0.42 -7.24
C GLU A 199 -18.60 -0.28 -6.69
N SER A 200 -18.48 -0.10 -5.37
CA SER A 200 -17.16 -0.04 -4.70
C SER A 200 -16.36 -1.35 -4.86
N ARG A 201 -17.05 -2.49 -4.98
CA ARG A 201 -16.42 -3.80 -5.23
C ARG A 201 -15.97 -3.96 -6.67
N LYS A 202 -16.77 -3.49 -7.63
CA LYS A 202 -16.41 -3.49 -9.05
C LYS A 202 -15.21 -2.59 -9.31
N GLN A 203 -15.21 -1.37 -8.77
CA GLN A 203 -14.09 -0.45 -8.91
C GLN A 203 -12.81 -1.05 -8.28
N LEU A 204 -12.91 -1.70 -7.12
CA LEU A 204 -11.74 -2.32 -6.49
C LEU A 204 -11.24 -3.56 -7.25
N ALA A 205 -12.14 -4.37 -7.83
CA ALA A 205 -11.78 -5.49 -8.69
C ALA A 205 -11.19 -5.05 -10.04
N GLU A 206 -11.70 -3.94 -10.59
CA GLU A 206 -11.21 -3.29 -11.81
C GLU A 206 -9.82 -2.70 -11.59
N ILE A 207 -9.59 -2.02 -10.47
CA ILE A 207 -8.28 -1.49 -10.06
C ILE A 207 -7.28 -2.62 -9.80
N LEU A 208 -7.72 -3.74 -9.20
CA LEU A 208 -6.81 -4.85 -8.83
C LEU A 208 -6.61 -5.87 -9.96
N GLY A 209 -7.23 -5.66 -11.13
CA GLY A 209 -7.16 -6.57 -12.28
C GLY A 209 -7.66 -7.99 -11.99
N SER A 210 -8.26 -8.20 -10.82
CA SER A 210 -8.67 -9.50 -10.28
C SER A 210 -9.70 -9.27 -9.16
N ASP A 211 -10.66 -10.18 -9.07
CA ASP A 211 -11.64 -10.16 -7.98
C ASP A 211 -10.87 -10.38 -6.66
N LEU A 212 -11.00 -9.51 -5.66
CA LEU A 212 -10.25 -9.65 -4.38
C LEU A 212 -10.48 -11.01 -3.70
N SER A 213 -11.55 -11.70 -4.11
CA SER A 213 -11.87 -13.08 -3.79
C SER A 213 -10.92 -14.13 -4.39
N GLU A 214 -9.89 -13.77 -5.15
CA GLU A 214 -8.84 -14.67 -5.64
C GLU A 214 -7.49 -14.44 -4.96
N ILE A 215 -7.28 -13.27 -4.36
CA ILE A 215 -6.03 -12.91 -3.70
C ILE A 215 -5.91 -13.66 -2.37
N THR A 216 -4.88 -14.50 -2.22
CA THR A 216 -4.60 -15.18 -0.95
C THR A 216 -4.10 -14.18 0.10
N PRO A 217 -4.55 -14.27 1.35
CA PRO A 217 -4.19 -13.31 2.40
C PRO A 217 -2.69 -13.37 2.76
N TRP A 218 -2.01 -14.46 2.37
CA TRP A 218 -0.56 -14.62 2.49
C TRP A 218 0.24 -13.49 1.83
N TRP A 219 -0.24 -12.91 0.72
CA TRP A 219 0.43 -11.77 0.09
C TRP A 219 0.50 -10.55 1.01
N GLY A 220 -0.51 -10.37 1.88
CA GLY A 220 -0.47 -9.34 2.92
C GLY A 220 0.64 -9.60 3.95
N VAL A 221 0.91 -10.86 4.31
CA VAL A 221 2.00 -11.21 5.22
C VAL A 221 3.36 -10.95 4.57
N PHE A 222 3.56 -11.38 3.32
CA PHE A 222 4.79 -11.12 2.56
C PHE A 222 5.06 -9.62 2.44
N TRP A 223 4.02 -8.82 2.16
CA TRP A 223 4.14 -7.38 2.13
C TRP A 223 4.59 -6.83 3.49
N ARG A 224 3.94 -7.20 4.59
CA ARG A 224 4.33 -6.68 5.92
C ARG A 224 5.75 -7.09 6.31
N PHE A 225 6.15 -8.31 6.01
CA PHE A 225 7.53 -8.76 6.22
C PHE A 225 8.53 -7.92 5.41
N SER A 226 8.20 -7.61 4.16
CA SER A 226 9.00 -6.74 3.28
C SER A 226 9.06 -5.30 3.81
N SER A 227 7.95 -4.75 4.31
CA SER A 227 7.90 -3.41 4.91
C SER A 227 8.78 -3.32 6.16
N VAL A 228 8.73 -4.33 7.05
CA VAL A 228 9.59 -4.38 8.25
C VAL A 228 11.08 -4.35 7.88
N MET A 229 11.51 -5.22 6.97
CA MET A 229 12.90 -5.25 6.50
C MET A 229 13.33 -3.93 5.86
N MET A 230 12.49 -3.35 5.01
CA MET A 230 12.76 -2.08 4.35
C MET A 230 12.93 -0.95 5.37
N HIS A 231 11.98 -0.75 6.28
CA HIS A 231 12.04 0.36 7.22
C HIS A 231 13.21 0.24 8.20
N ILE A 232 13.56 -0.97 8.63
CA ILE A 232 14.77 -1.19 9.42
C ILE A 232 16.00 -0.84 8.57
N GLY A 233 16.14 -1.43 7.38
CA GLY A 233 17.31 -1.21 6.52
C GLY A 233 17.51 0.26 6.12
N LEU A 234 16.44 0.98 5.80
CA LEU A 234 16.48 2.42 5.50
C LEU A 234 16.90 3.24 6.74
N SER A 235 16.36 2.93 7.92
CA SER A 235 16.81 3.57 9.17
C SER A 235 18.29 3.35 9.43
N LEU A 236 18.81 2.14 9.20
CA LEU A 236 20.23 1.84 9.32
C LEU A 236 21.07 2.66 8.32
N CYS A 237 20.67 2.69 7.04
CA CYS A 237 21.38 3.45 6.02
C CYS A 237 21.43 4.96 6.36
N VAL A 238 20.31 5.55 6.75
CA VAL A 238 20.23 6.98 7.09
C VAL A 238 21.04 7.31 8.35
N ALA A 239 21.04 6.41 9.34
CA ALA A 239 21.83 6.55 10.56
C ALA A 239 23.34 6.40 10.32
N TYR A 240 23.75 5.54 9.39
CA TYR A 240 25.14 5.37 9.00
C TYR A 240 25.69 6.65 8.32
N LYS A 241 24.98 7.14 7.29
CA LYS A 241 25.32 8.38 6.60
C LYS A 241 24.07 9.11 6.16
N CYS A 242 23.91 10.35 6.63
CA CYS A 242 22.70 11.13 6.37
C CYS A 242 22.45 11.46 4.89
N VAL A 243 23.49 11.49 4.06
CA VAL A 243 23.36 11.67 2.60
C VAL A 243 22.58 10.51 1.96
N LEU A 244 22.55 9.33 2.60
CA LEU A 244 21.78 8.18 2.14
C LEU A 244 20.26 8.39 2.26
N VAL A 245 19.78 9.50 2.86
CA VAL A 245 18.35 9.86 2.85
C VAL A 245 17.81 10.03 1.43
N TRP A 246 18.61 10.55 0.49
CA TRP A 246 18.16 10.81 -0.88
C TRP A 246 17.95 9.54 -1.70
N PRO A 247 18.91 8.58 -1.75
CA PRO A 247 18.65 7.29 -2.37
C PRO A 247 17.57 6.51 -1.62
N ALA A 248 17.49 6.59 -0.29
CA ALA A 248 16.39 6.00 0.48
C ALA A 248 15.02 6.55 0.04
N ALA A 249 14.90 7.87 -0.06
CA ALA A 249 13.68 8.54 -0.50
C ALA A 249 13.27 8.11 -1.91
N LEU A 250 14.23 8.03 -2.83
CA LEU A 250 13.98 7.57 -4.20
C LEU A 250 13.45 6.13 -4.23
N VAL A 251 14.14 5.21 -3.54
CA VAL A 251 13.73 3.80 -3.49
C VAL A 251 12.35 3.66 -2.85
N HIS A 252 12.10 4.36 -1.75
CA HIS A 252 10.83 4.31 -1.04
C HIS A 252 9.69 4.90 -1.90
N ALA A 253 9.92 6.03 -2.57
CA ALA A 253 8.97 6.62 -3.52
C ALA A 253 8.64 5.68 -4.69
N VAL A 254 9.66 5.05 -5.29
CA VAL A 254 9.47 4.07 -6.36
C VAL A 254 8.64 2.89 -5.88
N LEU A 255 8.94 2.36 -4.69
CA LEU A 255 8.16 1.26 -4.12
C LEU A 255 6.71 1.67 -3.89
N TYR A 256 6.44 2.89 -3.42
CA TYR A 256 5.05 3.38 -3.30
C TYR A 256 4.33 3.40 -4.64
N VAL A 257 4.97 3.86 -5.71
CA VAL A 257 4.36 3.88 -7.05
C VAL A 257 4.17 2.46 -7.60
N VAL A 258 5.16 1.58 -7.42
CA VAL A 258 5.06 0.16 -7.82
C VAL A 258 3.86 -0.52 -7.15
N TRP A 259 3.66 -0.26 -5.86
CA TRP A 259 2.52 -0.80 -5.12
C TRP A 259 1.19 -0.13 -5.46
N GLY A 260 1.18 1.18 -5.68
CA GLY A 260 -0.03 1.95 -5.94
C GLY A 260 -0.59 1.75 -7.34
N GLU A 261 0.28 1.70 -8.35
CA GLU A 261 -0.10 1.73 -9.77
C GLU A 261 0.18 0.41 -10.48
N TYR A 262 1.35 -0.19 -10.23
CA TYR A 262 1.82 -1.34 -11.03
C TYR A 262 1.39 -2.70 -10.49
N LEU A 263 0.72 -2.74 -9.33
CA LEU A 263 0.14 -3.96 -8.78
C LEU A 263 -0.89 -4.59 -9.74
N SER A 264 -1.67 -3.75 -10.42
CA SER A 264 -2.68 -4.15 -11.40
C SER A 264 -2.07 -4.68 -12.70
N VAL A 265 -0.87 -4.20 -13.04
CA VAL A 265 -0.17 -4.51 -14.30
C VAL A 265 0.60 -5.83 -14.19
N PHE A 266 1.37 -6.02 -13.13
CA PHE A 266 2.24 -7.21 -12.97
C PHE A 266 1.62 -8.32 -12.11
N GLY A 267 0.52 -8.02 -11.44
CA GLY A 267 -0.13 -8.93 -10.50
C GLY A 267 0.56 -8.98 -9.14
N ILE A 268 -0.21 -9.43 -8.15
CA ILE A 268 0.20 -9.41 -6.74
C ILE A 268 1.41 -10.32 -6.44
N PRO A 269 1.52 -11.55 -6.98
CA PRO A 269 2.66 -12.40 -6.69
C PRO A 269 3.99 -11.76 -7.13
N ALA A 270 4.07 -11.29 -8.38
CA ALA A 270 5.29 -10.70 -8.94
C ALA A 270 5.71 -9.46 -8.15
N THR A 271 4.79 -8.53 -7.91
CA THR A 271 5.06 -7.32 -7.11
C THR A 271 5.48 -7.67 -5.68
N SER A 272 4.85 -8.65 -5.04
CA SER A 272 5.23 -9.09 -3.68
C SER A 272 6.64 -9.69 -3.63
N TYR A 273 7.03 -10.50 -4.61
CA TYR A 273 8.38 -11.09 -4.64
C TYR A 273 9.46 -10.06 -4.92
N VAL A 274 9.25 -9.18 -5.91
CA VAL A 274 10.22 -8.13 -6.25
C VAL A 274 10.44 -7.21 -5.04
N THR A 275 9.37 -6.79 -4.39
CA THR A 275 9.45 -5.92 -3.21
C THR A 275 10.12 -6.62 -2.03
N LEU A 276 9.84 -7.91 -1.80
CA LEU A 276 10.55 -8.71 -0.79
C LEU A 276 12.07 -8.74 -1.05
N LEU A 277 12.50 -9.01 -2.28
CA LEU A 277 13.91 -9.07 -2.64
C LEU A 277 14.59 -7.71 -2.46
N VAL A 278 13.93 -6.62 -2.89
CA VAL A 278 14.42 -5.25 -2.71
C VAL A 278 14.53 -4.91 -1.23
N SER A 279 13.49 -5.16 -0.43
CA SER A 279 13.47 -4.92 1.01
C SER A 279 14.54 -5.71 1.76
N MET A 280 14.71 -7.00 1.41
CA MET A 280 15.74 -7.84 1.98
C MET A 280 17.14 -7.31 1.65
N THR A 281 17.36 -6.88 0.41
CA THR A 281 18.63 -6.28 -0.02
C THR A 281 18.93 -5.01 0.77
N ILE A 282 17.96 -4.11 0.94
CA ILE A 282 18.10 -2.88 1.72
C ILE A 282 18.42 -3.20 3.19
N PHE A 283 17.74 -4.19 3.77
CA PHE A 283 17.99 -4.65 5.13
C PHE A 283 19.42 -5.18 5.30
N LEU A 284 19.86 -6.06 4.40
CA LEU A 284 21.20 -6.64 4.43
C LEU A 284 22.28 -5.58 4.21
N ILE A 285 22.09 -4.63 3.29
CA ILE A 285 22.99 -3.48 3.11
C ILE A 285 23.06 -2.68 4.42
N GLY A 286 21.92 -2.39 5.03
CA GLY A 286 21.85 -1.69 6.32
C GLY A 286 22.69 -2.36 7.39
N LEU A 287 22.59 -3.69 7.53
CA LEU A 287 23.40 -4.47 8.49
C LEU A 287 24.89 -4.49 8.12
N ALA A 288 25.22 -4.66 6.83
CA ALA A 288 26.59 -4.71 6.34
C ALA A 288 27.34 -3.38 6.55
N LEU A 289 26.65 -2.23 6.46
CA LEU A 289 27.25 -0.92 6.76
C LEU A 289 27.78 -0.79 8.19
N PHE A 290 27.23 -1.58 9.12
CA PHE A 290 27.69 -1.64 10.52
C PHE A 290 28.60 -2.86 10.81
N GLY A 291 28.89 -3.69 9.81
CA GLY A 291 29.79 -4.84 9.95
C GLY A 291 29.16 -6.10 10.56
N GLU A 292 27.84 -6.18 10.63
CA GLU A 292 27.12 -7.35 11.19
C GLU A 292 27.05 -8.54 10.22
N ILE A 293 27.30 -8.30 8.93
CA ILE A 293 27.31 -9.32 7.89
C ILE A 293 28.54 -9.06 7.01
N VAL A 294 29.41 -10.08 6.88
CA VAL A 294 30.65 -10.09 6.08
C VAL A 294 30.43 -10.93 4.82
#